data_AF-A0A817R3N6-F1
#
_entry.id   AF-A0A817R3N6-F1
#
_cell.length_a   1.000
_cell.length_b   1.000
_cell.length_c   1.000
_cell.angle_alpha   90.00
_cell.angle_beta   90.00
_cell.angle_gamma   90.00
#
_symmetry.space_group_name_H-M   'P 1'
#
loop_
_entity.id
_entity.type
_entity.pdbx_description
1 polymer ?
#
loop_
_entity_poly.entity_id
_entity_poly.type
_entity_poly.pdbx_seq_one_letter_code
_entity_poly.pdbx_strand_id
1 'polypeptide(L)'
;MDEANHYLRSTKPLLYEKEIILFLDYHDKTYGINSRFPPTMYNHYRNLNPRTTNYLEGRHNRWKKRSTKPHNDIYMCIDMFKHEQLLASDERQRHEAGAAPPKRRKKTLIAEESLSRLWDKLEKNQITRDKFLKGAGLRYFQYMKIE
;
A
#
# COMPACT_ATOMS: atom_id res chain seq x y z
N MET A 1 -19.71 -24.38 40.01
CA MET A 1 -20.63 -24.35 38.86
C MET A 1 -21.38 -23.04 38.98
N ASP A 2 -21.18 -21.99 38.19
CA ASP A 2 -20.66 -21.87 36.84
C ASP A 2 -20.04 -20.48 36.62
N GLU A 3 -18.73 -20.41 36.42
CA GLU A 3 -18.03 -19.19 35.93
C GLU A 3 -17.59 -19.32 34.46
N ALA A 4 -18.02 -20.38 33.77
CA ALA A 4 -17.55 -20.69 32.42
C ALA A 4 -18.31 -19.96 31.28
N ASN A 5 -19.40 -19.27 31.57
CA ASN A 5 -20.34 -18.85 30.51
C ASN A 5 -20.30 -17.36 30.10
N HIS A 6 -19.38 -16.54 30.63
CA HIS A 6 -19.33 -15.13 30.24
C HIS A 6 -18.39 -14.81 29.04
N TYR A 7 -17.56 -15.76 28.59
CA TYR A 7 -16.64 -15.54 27.46
C TYR A 7 -17.25 -15.82 26.07
N LEU A 8 -18.52 -16.22 25.97
CA LEU A 8 -19.18 -16.58 24.70
C LEU A 8 -19.95 -15.42 24.04
N ARG A 9 -19.50 -14.17 24.19
CA ARG A 9 -20.07 -13.02 23.47
C ARG A 9 -19.02 -12.15 22.79
N SER A 10 -18.24 -12.74 21.89
CA SER A 10 -17.74 -12.04 20.72
C SER A 10 -17.22 -13.07 19.72
N THR A 11 -17.98 -13.37 18.66
CA THR A 11 -17.53 -14.21 17.54
C THR A 11 -16.64 -13.45 16.54
N LYS A 12 -16.45 -12.14 16.75
CA LYS A 12 -15.62 -11.26 15.92
C LYS A 12 -14.08 -11.36 16.11
N PRO A 13 -13.49 -11.72 17.27
CA PRO A 13 -12.04 -11.72 17.47
C PRO A 13 -11.35 -12.86 16.71
N LEU A 14 -11.97 -14.06 16.72
CA LEU A 14 -11.45 -15.27 16.08
C LEU A 14 -11.43 -15.20 14.55
N LEU A 15 -12.39 -14.49 13.94
CA LEU A 15 -12.43 -14.31 12.48
C LEU A 15 -11.25 -13.43 12.01
N TYR A 16 -10.99 -12.36 12.75
CA TYR A 16 -9.90 -11.43 12.48
C TYR A 16 -8.53 -12.10 12.62
N GLU A 17 -8.39 -13.00 13.60
CA GLU A 17 -7.17 -13.75 13.83
C GLU A 17 -6.84 -14.70 12.66
N LYS A 18 -7.85 -15.40 12.13
CA LYS A 18 -7.68 -16.27 10.95
C LYS A 18 -7.32 -15.48 9.69
N GLU A 19 -7.98 -14.34 9.45
CA GLU A 19 -7.69 -13.47 8.31
C GLU A 19 -6.29 -12.86 8.40
N ILE A 20 -5.86 -12.44 9.60
CA ILE A 20 -4.49 -11.96 9.84
C ILE A 20 -3.47 -13.06 9.57
N ILE A 21 -3.71 -14.29 10.05
CA ILE A 21 -2.80 -15.42 9.81
C ILE A 21 -2.68 -15.72 8.31
N LEU A 22 -3.81 -15.74 7.58
CA LEU A 22 -3.82 -15.94 6.14
C LEU A 22 -3.06 -14.83 5.40
N PHE A 23 -3.22 -13.57 5.83
CA PHE A 23 -2.48 -12.45 5.26
C PHE A 23 -0.98 -12.57 5.52
N LEU A 24 -0.57 -12.91 6.75
CA LEU A 24 0.84 -13.08 7.11
C LEU A 24 1.49 -14.23 6.32
N ASP A 25 0.79 -15.36 6.18
CA ASP A 25 1.26 -16.50 5.39
C ASP A 25 1.38 -16.16 3.90
N TYR A 26 0.38 -15.47 3.34
CA TYR A 26 0.45 -14.94 1.97
C TYR A 26 1.65 -13.98 1.80
N HIS A 27 1.82 -13.04 2.74
CA HIS A 27 2.92 -12.08 2.71
C HIS A 27 4.28 -12.77 2.75
N ASP A 28 4.50 -13.75 3.62
CA ASP A 28 5.78 -14.46 3.68
C ASP A 28 6.05 -15.33 2.45
N LYS A 29 5.00 -15.92 1.86
CA LYS A 29 5.12 -16.69 0.61
C LYS A 29 5.35 -15.83 -0.62
N THR A 30 4.88 -14.58 -0.63
CA THR A 30 4.91 -13.72 -1.84
C THR A 30 5.86 -12.54 -1.76
N TYR A 31 6.11 -11.94 -0.60
CA TYR A 31 6.88 -10.70 -0.43
C TYR A 31 7.96 -10.76 0.67
N GLY A 32 8.11 -11.89 1.39
CA GLY A 32 9.22 -12.12 2.32
C GLY A 32 10.59 -12.19 1.65
N ILE A 33 11.67 -12.11 2.45
CA ILE A 33 13.07 -12.16 1.96
C ILE A 33 13.35 -13.43 1.15
N ASN A 34 12.76 -14.56 1.54
CA ASN A 34 12.89 -15.86 0.88
C ASN A 34 11.63 -16.27 0.10
N SER A 35 10.83 -15.30 -0.32
CA SER A 35 9.52 -15.55 -0.95
C SER A 35 9.63 -15.84 -2.46
N ARG A 36 8.50 -16.11 -3.10
CA ARG A 36 8.42 -16.22 -4.56
C ARG A 36 8.77 -14.90 -5.27
N PHE A 37 8.46 -13.77 -4.64
CA PHE A 37 8.81 -12.44 -5.14
C PHE A 37 9.50 -11.62 -4.04
N PRO A 38 10.78 -11.89 -3.74
CA PRO A 38 11.55 -11.12 -2.76
C PRO A 38 11.49 -9.62 -3.03
N PRO A 39 11.54 -8.79 -1.96
CA PRO A 39 11.53 -7.34 -2.10
C PRO A 39 12.57 -6.87 -3.12
N THR A 40 13.78 -7.43 -3.10
CA THR A 40 14.87 -7.07 -4.02
C THR A 40 14.55 -7.19 -5.52
N MET A 41 13.58 -8.03 -5.92
CA MET A 41 13.14 -8.14 -7.33
C MET A 41 12.31 -6.94 -7.78
N TYR A 42 11.65 -6.25 -6.86
CA TYR A 42 10.93 -5.05 -7.21
C TYR A 42 11.93 -3.90 -7.35
N ASN A 43 11.71 -3.05 -8.35
CA ASN A 43 12.52 -1.86 -8.53
C ASN A 43 12.36 -0.97 -7.27
N HIS A 44 13.32 -1.03 -6.37
CA HIS A 44 13.28 -0.30 -5.11
C HIS A 44 14.26 0.87 -5.06
N TYR A 45 14.73 1.46 -6.18
CA TYR A 45 15.69 2.59 -6.24
C TYR A 45 15.79 3.43 -4.94
N ARG A 46 16.57 2.94 -3.95
CA ARG A 46 16.68 3.47 -2.58
C ARG A 46 15.36 3.89 -1.88
N ASN A 47 14.22 3.35 -2.32
CA ASN A 47 12.89 3.58 -1.78
C ASN A 47 12.30 2.24 -1.33
N LEU A 48 12.57 1.92 -0.07
CA LEU A 48 12.06 0.74 0.65
C LEU A 48 10.64 0.96 1.20
N ASN A 49 10.07 2.15 1.01
CA ASN A 49 8.64 2.32 1.26
C ASN A 49 7.89 1.35 0.33
N PRO A 50 6.86 0.65 0.83
CA PRO A 50 5.99 -0.13 -0.05
C PRO A 50 5.53 0.83 -1.14
N ARG A 51 5.94 0.60 -2.39
CA ARG A 51 5.48 1.41 -3.51
C ARG A 51 3.98 1.18 -3.55
N THR A 52 3.28 2.15 -3.01
CA THR A 52 1.84 2.16 -3.07
C THR A 52 1.47 2.06 -4.54
N THR A 53 0.67 1.05 -4.82
CA THR A 53 -0.17 0.92 -5.99
C THR A 53 -0.94 2.21 -6.29
N ASN A 54 -0.96 3.23 -5.43
CA ASN A 54 -1.47 4.59 -5.62
C ASN A 54 -1.45 5.14 -7.06
N TYR A 55 -0.36 5.00 -7.82
CA TYR A 55 -0.38 5.44 -9.22
C TYR A 55 -1.28 4.56 -10.09
N LEU A 56 -1.14 3.24 -9.98
CA LEU A 56 -1.94 2.23 -10.68
C LEU A 56 -3.40 2.23 -10.22
N GLU A 57 -3.66 2.28 -8.92
CA GLU A 57 -4.97 2.45 -8.29
C GLU A 57 -5.60 3.78 -8.67
N GLY A 58 -4.81 4.86 -8.69
CA GLY A 58 -5.26 6.16 -9.19
C GLY A 58 -5.70 6.07 -10.64
N ARG A 59 -4.93 5.38 -11.48
CA ARG A 59 -5.26 5.11 -12.88
C ARG A 59 -6.52 4.25 -13.01
N HIS A 60 -6.61 3.15 -12.28
CA HIS A 60 -7.79 2.29 -12.23
C HIS A 60 -9.03 3.05 -11.76
N ASN A 61 -8.92 3.93 -10.76
CA ASN A 61 -10.03 4.76 -10.31
C ASN A 61 -10.46 5.78 -11.37
N ARG A 62 -9.51 6.43 -12.07
CA ARG A 62 -9.84 7.31 -13.20
C ARG A 62 -10.53 6.54 -14.32
N TRP A 63 -10.04 5.35 -14.64
CA TRP A 63 -10.64 4.47 -15.65
C TRP A 63 -12.02 4.01 -15.25
N LYS A 64 -12.21 3.56 -14.01
CA LYS A 64 -13.53 3.16 -13.49
C LYS A 64 -14.53 4.32 -13.56
N LYS A 65 -14.10 5.55 -13.27
CA LYS A 65 -14.96 6.75 -13.39
C LYS A 65 -15.34 7.08 -14.83
N ARG A 66 -14.46 6.80 -15.81
CA ARG A 66 -14.73 7.03 -17.24
C ARG A 66 -15.47 5.86 -17.90
N SER A 67 -15.25 4.66 -17.39
CA SER A 67 -15.90 3.41 -17.77
C SER A 67 -17.24 3.28 -17.04
N THR A 68 -18.21 4.10 -17.42
CA THR A 68 -19.54 4.12 -16.79
C THR A 68 -20.43 2.95 -17.19
N LYS A 69 -20.02 2.14 -18.19
CA LYS A 69 -20.77 0.99 -18.70
C LYS A 69 -20.00 -0.31 -18.51
N PRO A 70 -20.70 -1.46 -18.36
CA PRO A 70 -20.07 -2.78 -18.31
C PRO A 70 -19.26 -3.12 -19.57
N HIS A 71 -19.70 -2.61 -20.72
CA HIS A 71 -19.02 -2.75 -22.01
C HIS A 71 -18.87 -1.37 -22.63
N ASN A 72 -17.68 -0.78 -22.52
CA ASN A 72 -17.36 0.43 -23.27
C ASN A 72 -17.07 0.06 -24.72
N ASP A 73 -17.42 0.98 -25.62
CA ASP A 73 -16.97 0.93 -27.00
C ASP A 73 -15.43 0.93 -27.06
N ILE A 74 -14.87 0.19 -28.01
CA ILE A 74 -13.43 0.08 -28.20
C ILE A 74 -12.78 1.44 -28.48
N TYR A 75 -13.49 2.34 -29.17
CA TYR A 75 -13.01 3.70 -29.41
C TYR A 75 -12.89 4.51 -28.11
N MET A 76 -13.85 4.36 -27.20
CA MET A 76 -13.75 4.98 -25.86
C MET A 76 -12.54 4.45 -25.09
N CYS A 77 -12.25 3.15 -25.19
CA CYS A 77 -11.06 2.55 -24.58
C CYS A 77 -9.77 3.12 -25.16
N ILE A 78 -9.69 3.25 -26.50
CA ILE A 78 -8.55 3.85 -27.19
C ILE A 78 -8.33 5.29 -26.73
N ASP A 79 -9.39 6.10 -26.65
CA ASP A 79 -9.29 7.49 -26.23
C ASP A 79 -8.87 7.63 -24.75
N MET A 80 -9.36 6.74 -23.88
CA MET A 80 -8.89 6.66 -22.49
C MET A 80 -7.39 6.35 -22.42
N PHE A 81 -6.90 5.41 -23.24
CA PHE A 81 -5.47 5.07 -23.26
C PHE A 81 -4.61 6.20 -23.82
N LYS A 82 -5.03 6.84 -24.92
CA LYS A 82 -4.34 8.02 -25.47
C LYS A 82 -4.24 9.14 -24.44
N HIS A 83 -5.33 9.41 -23.72
CA HIS A 83 -5.36 10.45 -22.70
C HIS A 83 -4.38 10.16 -21.55
N GLU A 84 -4.33 8.92 -21.05
CA GLU A 84 -3.35 8.56 -20.02
C GLU A 84 -1.90 8.63 -20.54
N GLN A 85 -1.67 8.24 -21.80
CA GLN A 85 -0.36 8.36 -22.42
C GLN A 85 0.10 9.82 -22.51
N LEU A 86 -0.81 10.74 -22.88
CA LEU A 86 -0.53 12.17 -22.91
C LEU A 86 -0.19 12.73 -21.53
N LEU A 87 -0.96 12.38 -20.49
CA LEU A 87 -0.65 12.81 -19.12
C LEU A 87 0.74 12.32 -18.67
N ALA A 88 1.08 11.08 -19.01
CA ALA A 88 2.39 10.50 -18.68
C ALA A 88 3.53 11.12 -19.51
N SER A 89 3.31 11.50 -20.77
CA SER A 89 4.32 12.23 -21.56
C SER A 89 4.56 13.62 -21.01
N ASP A 90 3.49 14.35 -20.65
CA ASP A 90 3.60 15.70 -20.10
C ASP A 90 4.36 15.69 -18.76
N GLU A 91 4.09 14.71 -17.90
CA GLU A 91 4.80 14.55 -16.63
C GLU A 91 6.29 14.27 -16.86
N ARG A 92 6.63 13.38 -17.81
CA ARG A 92 8.03 13.10 -18.18
C ARG A 92 8.73 14.34 -18.71
N GLN A 93 8.10 15.06 -19.65
CA GLN A 93 8.68 16.27 -20.24
C GLN A 93 8.91 17.35 -19.19
N ARG A 94 7.97 17.53 -18.24
CA ARG A 94 8.16 18.44 -17.10
C ARG A 94 9.37 18.06 -16.25
N HIS A 95 9.53 16.77 -15.97
CA HIS A 95 10.68 16.28 -15.21
C HIS A 95 12.00 16.46 -15.96
N GLU A 96 12.04 16.17 -17.27
CA GLU A 96 13.21 16.39 -18.14
C GLU A 96 13.59 17.88 -18.22
N ALA A 97 12.60 18.77 -18.24
CA ALA A 97 12.79 20.22 -18.18
C ALA A 97 13.25 20.74 -16.80
N GLY A 98 13.44 19.85 -15.81
CA GLY A 98 13.87 20.22 -14.46
C GLY A 98 12.77 20.86 -13.60
N ALA A 99 11.50 20.71 -13.97
CA ALA A 99 10.41 21.23 -13.16
C ALA A 99 10.41 20.58 -11.77
N ALA A 100 10.17 21.40 -10.75
CA ALA A 100 10.09 20.92 -9.38
C ALA A 100 8.93 19.89 -9.24
N PRO A 101 9.13 18.81 -8.46
CA PRO A 101 8.08 17.83 -8.24
C PRO A 101 6.88 18.47 -7.51
N PRO A 102 5.67 17.93 -7.69
CA PRO A 102 4.49 18.44 -7.03
C PRO A 102 4.66 18.44 -5.51
N LYS A 103 4.17 19.51 -4.87
CA LYS A 103 4.31 19.69 -3.42
C LYS A 103 3.62 18.54 -2.68
N ARG A 104 4.40 17.81 -1.90
CA ARG A 104 3.93 16.66 -1.12
C ARG A 104 3.21 17.15 0.14
N ARG A 105 2.16 16.44 0.57
CA ARG A 105 1.43 16.77 1.79
C ARG A 105 2.33 16.52 3.02
N LYS A 106 2.40 17.47 3.95
CA LYS A 106 3.22 17.37 5.17
C LYS A 106 3.00 16.06 5.94
N LYS A 107 1.74 15.65 6.09
CA LYS A 107 1.34 14.40 6.74
C LYS A 107 2.00 13.16 6.11
N THR A 108 2.06 13.10 4.78
CA THR A 108 2.67 11.98 4.05
C THR A 108 4.18 11.94 4.28
N LEU A 109 4.84 13.10 4.25
CA LEU A 109 6.27 13.22 4.53
C LEU A 109 6.61 12.70 5.93
N ILE A 110 5.83 13.10 6.94
CA ILE A 110 6.02 12.66 8.33
C ILE A 110 5.84 11.14 8.46
N ALA A 111 4.83 10.57 7.80
CA ALA A 111 4.58 9.13 7.84
C ALA A 111 5.75 8.34 7.21
N GLU A 112 6.24 8.79 6.05
CA GLU A 112 7.38 8.16 5.37
C GLU A 112 8.67 8.27 6.19
N GLU A 113 8.96 9.44 6.75
CA GLU A 113 10.13 9.64 7.59
C GLU A 113 10.08 8.72 8.82
N SER A 114 8.89 8.58 9.43
CA SER A 114 8.70 7.65 10.55
C SER A 114 8.88 6.19 10.15
N LEU A 115 8.41 5.78 8.96
CA LEU A 115 8.59 4.42 8.45
C LEU A 115 10.05 4.14 8.14
N SER A 116 10.76 5.09 7.51
CA SER A 116 12.20 5.00 7.25
C SER A 116 12.98 4.80 8.54
N ARG A 117 12.69 5.58 9.59
CA ARG A 117 13.35 5.42 10.90
C ARG A 117 13.05 4.07 11.56
N LEU A 118 11.85 3.52 11.39
CA LEU A 118 11.49 2.19 11.89
C LEU A 118 12.24 1.11 11.12
N TRP A 119 12.38 1.27 9.81
CA TRP A 119 13.13 0.36 8.96
C TRP A 119 14.61 0.33 9.32
N ASP A 120 15.24 1.51 9.49
CA ASP A 120 16.66 1.60 9.90
C ASP A 120 16.93 0.88 11.22
N LYS A 121 15.98 0.94 12.16
CA LYS A 121 16.07 0.22 13.44
C LYS A 121 15.95 -1.29 13.25
N LEU A 122 15.13 -1.74 12.32
CA LEU A 122 14.98 -3.16 11.99
C LEU A 122 16.26 -3.69 11.33
N GLU A 123 16.81 -2.98 10.34
CA GLU A 123 18.06 -3.37 9.67
C GLU A 123 19.25 -3.42 10.63
N LYS A 124 19.32 -2.50 11.59
CA LYS A 124 20.34 -2.49 12.64
C LYS A 124 20.08 -3.51 13.75
N ASN A 125 19.09 -4.40 13.60
CA ASN A 125 18.66 -5.38 14.60
C ASN A 125 18.31 -4.77 15.98
N GLN A 126 17.94 -3.49 16.03
CA GLN A 126 17.58 -2.79 17.27
C GLN A 126 16.13 -3.08 17.70
N ILE A 127 15.29 -3.47 16.76
CA ILE A 127 13.91 -3.88 17.01
C ILE A 127 13.64 -5.23 16.35
N THR A 128 12.75 -6.01 16.97
CA THR A 128 12.27 -7.25 16.38
C THR A 128 11.25 -6.99 15.27
N ARG A 129 11.11 -7.95 14.35
CA ARG A 129 10.16 -7.92 13.23
C ARG A 129 8.72 -7.63 13.70
N ASP A 130 8.27 -8.24 14.80
CA ASP A 130 6.95 -8.00 15.38
C ASP A 130 6.74 -6.55 15.84
N LYS A 131 7.76 -5.96 16.47
CA LYS A 131 7.71 -4.55 16.90
C LYS A 131 7.68 -3.61 15.70
N PHE A 132 8.41 -3.95 14.64
CA PHE A 132 8.35 -3.23 13.37
C PHE A 132 6.95 -3.29 12.76
N LEU A 133 6.36 -4.49 12.63
CA LEU A 133 5.02 -4.69 12.05
C LEU A 133 3.94 -3.96 12.85
N LYS A 134 3.99 -4.02 14.19
CA LYS A 134 3.06 -3.27 15.05
C LYS A 134 3.22 -1.76 14.88
N GLY A 135 4.45 -1.26 14.81
CA GLY A 135 4.73 0.18 14.63
C GLY A 135 4.30 0.70 13.26
N ALA A 136 4.57 -0.05 12.20
CA ALA A 136 4.14 0.27 10.84
C ALA A 136 2.61 0.22 10.72
N GLY A 137 1.98 -0.82 11.26
CA GLY A 137 0.54 -0.99 11.28
C GLY A 137 -0.19 0.13 12.02
N LEU A 138 0.19 0.42 13.27
CA LEU A 138 -0.46 1.47 14.08
C LEU A 138 -0.43 2.84 13.41
N ARG A 139 0.63 3.17 12.68
CA ARG A 139 0.71 4.43 11.91
C ARG A 139 -0.17 4.43 10.66
N TYR A 140 -0.36 3.28 10.02
CA TYR A 140 -1.30 3.14 8.91
C TYR A 140 -2.76 3.25 9.40
N PHE A 141 -3.07 2.64 10.55
CA PHE A 141 -4.42 2.61 11.12
C PHE A 141 -4.82 3.87 11.89
N GLN A 142 -3.88 4.67 12.42
CA GLN A 142 -4.17 5.98 13.03
C GLN A 142 -4.88 6.97 12.09
N TYR A 143 -4.86 6.71 10.78
CA TYR A 143 -5.46 7.58 9.77
C TYR A 143 -6.62 6.97 9.01
N MET A 144 -6.96 5.69 9.24
CA MET A 144 -8.26 5.16 8.84
C MET A 144 -9.27 5.57 9.90
N LYS A 145 -10.04 6.63 9.63
CA LYS A 145 -11.34 6.77 10.29
C LYS A 145 -12.15 5.57 9.84
N ILE A 146 -12.35 4.63 10.75
CA ILE A 146 -13.37 3.60 10.61
C ILE A 146 -14.68 4.37 10.83
N GLU A 147 -15.34 4.73 9.73
CA GLU A 147 -16.76 5.10 9.74
C GLU A 147 -17.62 3.84 9.93
#